data_AF-A0AAX2J834-F1
#
_entry.id   AF-A0AAX2J834-F1
#
_cell.length_a   1.000
_cell.length_b   1.000
_cell.length_c   1.000
_cell.angle_alpha   90.00
_cell.angle_beta   90.00
_cell.angle_gamma   90.00
#
_symmetry.space_group_name_H-M   'P 1'
#
loop_
_entity.id
_entity.type
_entity.pdbx_description
1 polymer ?
#
loop_
_entity_poly.entity_id
_entity_poly.type
_entity_poly.pdbx_seq_one_letter_code
_entity_poly.pdbx_strand_id
1 'polypeptide(L)'
;MSNQTELPWLAEARQHIGLTEIAGKQHNSTIGNWLISLKAWWTDNETPWCGTFVAHCARTTGRDLPQHWYRALDWQNTGTRLNAPAYGCVVVFARQGGGHVGFCVGQDEQGNLWILGGNQGNRVSVAKFARERAVAYVWLGKDGVSSLPKESRYDLPVLQLAGEFSRNEA
;
A
#
# COMPACT_ATOMS: atom_id res chain seq x y z
N MET A 1 14.08 -14.62 -5.59
CA MET A 1 13.39 -13.66 -6.49
C MET A 1 12.08 -14.33 -6.92
N SER A 2 10.92 -13.66 -6.79
CA SER A 2 9.65 -14.29 -7.19
C SER A 2 9.57 -14.46 -8.71
N ASN A 3 9.19 -15.64 -9.19
CA ASN A 3 8.94 -15.93 -10.62
C ASN A 3 7.69 -15.22 -11.21
N GLN A 4 7.23 -14.16 -10.57
CA GLN A 4 6.01 -13.45 -10.94
C GLN A 4 6.36 -12.24 -11.79
N THR A 5 5.65 -12.05 -12.91
CA THR A 5 5.70 -10.78 -13.65
C THR A 5 5.29 -9.64 -12.72
N GLU A 6 6.16 -8.64 -12.60
CA GLU A 6 5.94 -7.44 -11.79
C GLU A 6 4.64 -6.75 -12.21
N LEU A 7 3.84 -6.33 -11.24
CA LEU A 7 2.61 -5.60 -11.49
C LEU A 7 2.93 -4.12 -11.66
N PRO A 8 2.28 -3.40 -12.59
CA PRO A 8 2.58 -1.99 -12.83
C PRO A 8 2.56 -1.13 -11.57
N TRP A 9 1.56 -1.30 -10.69
CA TRP A 9 1.46 -0.50 -9.45
C TRP A 9 2.54 -0.86 -8.41
N LEU A 10 3.04 -2.10 -8.41
CA LEU A 10 4.19 -2.47 -7.59
C LEU A 10 5.49 -1.89 -8.15
N ALA A 11 5.65 -1.92 -9.49
CA ALA A 11 6.79 -1.30 -10.15
C ALA A 11 6.86 0.20 -9.83
N GLU A 12 5.72 0.90 -9.90
CA GLU A 12 5.57 2.30 -9.48
C GLU A 12 5.91 2.47 -7.99
N ALA A 13 5.33 1.67 -7.10
CA ALA A 13 5.58 1.73 -5.66
C ALA A 13 7.06 1.58 -5.29
N ARG A 14 7.79 0.71 -6.00
CA ARG A 14 9.22 0.45 -5.74
C ARG A 14 10.11 1.65 -6.09
N GLN A 15 9.72 2.50 -7.03
CA GLN A 15 10.48 3.71 -7.39
C GLN A 15 10.59 4.69 -6.22
N HIS A 16 9.64 4.65 -5.29
CA HIS A 16 9.56 5.58 -4.17
C HIS A 16 10.17 5.05 -2.88
N ILE A 17 10.73 3.83 -2.85
CA ILE A 17 11.35 3.28 -1.64
C ILE A 17 12.44 4.22 -1.13
N GLY A 18 12.35 4.58 0.16
CA GLY A 18 13.26 5.53 0.80
C GLY A 18 12.74 6.98 0.80
N LEU A 19 11.68 7.30 0.05
CA LEU A 19 11.03 8.60 0.12
C LEU A 19 10.49 8.83 1.54
N THR A 20 10.94 9.90 2.19
CA THR A 20 10.53 10.33 3.53
C THR A 20 9.74 11.62 3.45
N GLU A 21 8.80 11.83 4.36
CA GLU A 21 8.24 13.18 4.51
C GLU A 21 9.25 14.08 5.21
N ILE A 22 9.48 15.27 4.64
CA ILE A 22 10.30 16.31 5.28
C ILE A 22 9.34 17.30 5.92
N ALA A 23 9.38 17.42 7.25
CA ALA A 23 8.60 18.40 7.99
C ALA A 23 9.21 19.81 7.85
N GLY A 24 8.35 20.83 7.74
CA GLY A 24 8.75 22.25 7.72
C GLY A 24 8.52 22.96 6.37
N LYS A 25 9.05 24.19 6.22
CA LYS A 25 8.86 25.06 5.04
C LYS A 25 9.37 24.46 3.71
N GLN A 26 10.21 23.44 3.77
CA GLN A 26 10.61 22.63 2.63
C GLN A 26 9.76 21.36 2.62
N HIS A 27 8.58 21.45 2.01
CA HIS A 27 7.79 20.27 1.74
C HIS A 27 8.59 19.33 0.83
N ASN A 28 8.58 18.02 1.10
CA ASN A 28 8.95 17.06 0.08
C ASN A 28 7.94 17.24 -1.08
N SER A 29 8.39 17.88 -2.16
CA SER A 29 7.54 18.25 -3.28
C SER A 29 6.80 17.06 -3.87
N THR A 30 7.33 15.84 -3.71
CA THR A 30 6.72 14.62 -4.24
C THR A 30 5.35 14.31 -3.62
N ILE A 31 5.20 14.30 -2.29
CA ILE A 31 3.91 13.97 -1.64
C ILE A 31 2.88 15.07 -1.95
N GLY A 32 3.29 16.33 -1.94
CA GLY A 32 2.44 17.45 -2.37
C GLY A 32 2.00 17.32 -3.84
N ASN A 33 2.91 16.93 -4.73
CA ASN A 33 2.60 16.69 -6.14
C ASN A 33 1.61 15.52 -6.32
N TRP A 34 1.68 14.49 -5.48
CA TRP A 34 0.67 13.43 -5.48
C TRP A 34 -0.71 13.96 -5.09
N LEU A 35 -0.80 14.78 -4.04
CA LEU A 35 -2.06 15.41 -3.64
C LEU A 35 -2.66 16.26 -4.77
N ILE A 36 -1.83 17.05 -5.47
CA ILE A 36 -2.25 17.82 -6.64
C ILE A 36 -2.77 16.90 -7.76
N SER A 37 -2.02 15.85 -8.09
CA SER A 37 -2.39 14.87 -9.13
C SER A 37 -3.69 14.12 -8.80
N LEU A 38 -3.87 13.79 -7.52
CA LEU A 38 -5.07 13.14 -6.98
C LEU A 38 -6.23 14.12 -6.76
N LYS A 39 -6.03 15.42 -7.03
CA LYS A 39 -7.01 16.50 -6.85
C LYS A 39 -7.54 16.60 -5.42
N ALA A 40 -6.65 16.45 -4.43
CA ALA A 40 -6.97 16.66 -3.03
C ALA A 40 -7.40 18.12 -2.78
N TRP A 41 -8.30 18.34 -1.84
CA TRP A 41 -8.75 19.68 -1.43
C TRP A 41 -7.88 20.32 -0.34
N TRP A 42 -6.82 19.63 0.09
CA TRP A 42 -5.89 20.08 1.12
C TRP A 42 -4.45 19.90 0.64
N THR A 43 -3.55 20.59 1.34
CA THR A 43 -2.13 20.61 1.03
C THR A 43 -1.25 20.36 2.26
N ASP A 44 -1.84 20.17 3.44
CA ASP A 44 -1.09 19.93 4.67
C ASP A 44 -0.59 18.48 4.81
N ASN A 45 0.33 18.30 5.75
CA ASN A 45 1.14 17.10 5.90
C ASN A 45 0.88 16.37 7.23
N GLU A 46 -0.05 16.83 8.06
CA GLU A 46 -0.36 16.16 9.34
C GLU A 46 -1.28 14.93 9.14
N THR A 47 -1.68 14.65 7.90
CA THR A 47 -2.53 13.52 7.55
C THR A 47 -1.67 12.30 7.20
N PRO A 48 -1.86 11.14 7.86
CA PRO A 48 -1.17 9.91 7.49
C PRO A 48 -1.29 9.61 5.99
N TRP A 49 -0.16 9.52 5.29
CA TRP A 49 -0.12 9.50 3.81
C TRP A 49 0.01 8.10 3.20
N CYS A 50 -0.22 7.04 3.98
CA CYS A 50 -0.24 5.65 3.48
C CYS A 50 -1.31 5.46 2.37
N GLY A 51 -2.52 5.99 2.56
CA GLY A 51 -3.57 5.97 1.55
C GLY A 51 -3.21 6.78 0.30
N THR A 52 -2.64 7.97 0.48
CA THR A 52 -2.15 8.83 -0.62
C THR A 52 -1.11 8.12 -1.48
N PHE A 53 -0.15 7.43 -0.85
CA PHE A 53 0.86 6.65 -1.55
C PHE A 53 0.24 5.53 -2.42
N VAL A 54 -0.64 4.72 -1.82
CA VAL A 54 -1.32 3.63 -2.56
C VAL A 54 -2.19 4.22 -3.70
N ALA A 55 -2.83 5.37 -3.46
CA ALA A 55 -3.63 6.07 -4.46
C ALA A 55 -2.79 6.56 -5.64
N HIS A 56 -1.61 7.12 -5.36
CA HIS A 56 -0.65 7.54 -6.40
C HIS A 56 -0.24 6.35 -7.28
N CYS A 57 0.18 5.23 -6.67
CA CYS A 57 0.60 4.04 -7.41
C CYS A 57 -0.54 3.44 -8.26
N ALA A 58 -1.75 3.38 -7.70
CA ALA A 58 -2.93 2.91 -8.39
C ALA A 58 -3.30 3.84 -9.56
N ARG A 59 -3.41 5.15 -9.33
CA ARG A 59 -3.80 6.13 -10.35
C ARG A 59 -2.81 6.17 -11.51
N THR A 60 -1.52 6.22 -11.21
CA THR A 60 -0.44 6.26 -12.22
C THR A 60 -0.48 5.06 -13.17
N THR A 61 -1.04 3.94 -12.72
CA THR A 61 -1.10 2.68 -13.48
C THR A 61 -2.51 2.31 -13.93
N GLY A 62 -3.42 3.29 -13.90
CA GLY A 62 -4.80 3.16 -14.36
C GLY A 62 -5.58 2.12 -13.57
N ARG A 63 -5.40 2.08 -12.24
CA ARG A 63 -6.22 1.29 -11.32
C ARG A 63 -7.28 2.15 -10.65
N ASP A 64 -8.37 1.50 -10.28
CA ASP A 64 -9.49 2.14 -9.60
C ASP A 64 -9.13 2.53 -8.16
N LEU A 65 -9.69 3.64 -7.69
CA LEU A 65 -9.53 4.16 -6.33
C LEU A 65 -10.87 4.06 -5.57
N PRO A 66 -10.86 3.83 -4.24
CA PRO A 66 -12.06 4.02 -3.44
C PRO A 66 -12.43 5.52 -3.37
N GLN A 67 -13.65 5.82 -2.90
CA GLN A 67 -14.16 7.19 -2.79
C GLN A 67 -13.27 8.07 -1.92
N HIS A 68 -12.83 7.57 -0.77
CA HIS A 68 -11.94 8.25 0.17
C HIS A 68 -10.55 7.60 0.15
N TRP A 69 -9.89 7.61 -1.01
CA TRP A 69 -8.57 7.04 -1.27
C TRP A 69 -7.47 7.38 -0.25
N TYR A 70 -7.57 8.52 0.42
CA TYR A 70 -6.64 8.95 1.46
C TYR A 70 -6.84 8.20 2.79
N ARG A 71 -8.01 7.59 3.02
CA ARG A 71 -8.33 6.82 4.24
C ARG A 71 -7.95 5.36 4.03
N ALA A 72 -6.98 4.86 4.81
CA ALA A 72 -6.52 3.48 4.73
C ALA A 72 -7.65 2.44 4.76
N LEU A 73 -8.63 2.59 5.66
CA LEU A 73 -9.74 1.64 5.80
C LEU A 73 -10.70 1.63 4.59
N ASP A 74 -10.80 2.73 3.85
CA ASP A 74 -11.74 2.81 2.71
C ASP A 74 -11.28 1.98 1.51
N TRP A 75 -10.00 1.59 1.47
CA TRP A 75 -9.47 0.66 0.47
C TRP A 75 -10.13 -0.70 0.49
N GLN A 76 -10.81 -1.09 1.57
CA GLN A 76 -11.59 -2.34 1.60
C GLN A 76 -12.85 -2.29 0.70
N ASN A 77 -13.26 -1.09 0.25
CA ASN A 77 -14.49 -0.83 -0.50
C ASN A 77 -14.25 -0.64 -2.01
N THR A 78 -13.03 -0.90 -2.51
CA THR A 78 -12.71 -0.88 -3.94
C THR A 78 -12.38 -2.27 -4.46
N GLY A 79 -12.35 -2.43 -5.79
CA GLY A 79 -11.88 -3.64 -6.47
C GLY A 79 -12.58 -4.92 -6.00
N THR A 80 -11.82 -6.02 -5.97
CA THR A 80 -12.31 -7.34 -5.58
C THR A 80 -11.72 -7.77 -4.24
N ARG A 81 -12.58 -8.07 -3.26
CA ARG A 81 -12.16 -8.58 -1.95
C ARG A 81 -11.69 -10.04 -2.08
N LEU A 82 -10.55 -10.35 -1.49
CA LEU A 82 -9.95 -11.68 -1.51
C LEU A 82 -10.04 -12.35 -0.14
N ASN A 83 -10.10 -13.69 -0.13
CA ASN A 83 -10.11 -14.50 1.09
C ASN A 83 -8.70 -14.77 1.66
N ALA A 84 -7.66 -14.52 0.87
CA ALA A 84 -6.26 -14.71 1.22
C ALA A 84 -5.40 -13.62 0.56
N PRO A 85 -4.23 -13.28 1.12
CA PRO A 85 -3.32 -12.33 0.52
C PRO A 85 -2.74 -12.90 -0.78
N ALA A 86 -2.63 -12.05 -1.79
CA ALA A 86 -1.96 -12.34 -3.05
C ALA A 86 -0.84 -11.32 -3.30
N TYR A 87 0.23 -11.72 -3.98
CA TYR A 87 1.31 -10.82 -4.36
C TYR A 87 0.76 -9.65 -5.18
N GLY A 88 0.97 -8.44 -4.67
CA GLY A 88 0.49 -7.17 -5.22
C GLY A 88 -0.93 -6.76 -4.85
N CYS A 89 -1.68 -7.57 -4.10
CA CYS A 89 -2.94 -7.10 -3.55
C CYS A 89 -2.70 -5.96 -2.55
N VAL A 90 -3.68 -5.07 -2.43
CA VAL A 90 -3.74 -4.09 -1.35
C VAL A 90 -4.14 -4.83 -0.07
N VAL A 91 -3.40 -4.58 1.01
CA VAL A 91 -3.71 -5.08 2.34
C VAL A 91 -4.11 -3.91 3.22
N VAL A 92 -5.28 -4.03 3.83
CA VAL A 92 -5.82 -3.04 4.77
C VAL A 92 -5.67 -3.56 6.18
N PHE A 93 -5.11 -2.75 7.06
CA PHE A 93 -4.91 -3.06 8.47
C PHE A 93 -5.73 -2.10 9.33
N ALA A 94 -6.26 -2.60 10.45
CA ALA A 94 -6.86 -1.76 11.49
C ALA A 94 -5.93 -1.67 12.71
N ARG A 95 -5.96 -0.53 13.40
CA ARG A 95 -5.24 -0.31 14.67
C ARG A 95 -5.98 0.71 15.53
N GLN A 96 -5.59 0.82 16.79
CA GLN A 96 -6.07 1.90 17.64
C GLN A 96 -5.63 3.25 17.03
N GLY A 97 -6.59 4.16 16.80
CA GLY A 97 -6.31 5.46 16.18
C GLY A 97 -6.35 5.51 14.64
N GLY A 98 -6.72 4.42 13.95
CA GLY A 98 -6.97 4.47 12.50
C GLY A 98 -6.71 3.14 11.77
N GLY A 99 -6.33 3.25 10.49
CA GLY A 99 -5.90 2.11 9.68
C GLY A 99 -4.55 2.33 9.03
N HIS A 100 -4.03 1.29 8.40
CA HIS A 100 -2.86 1.34 7.52
C HIS A 100 -3.14 0.59 6.23
N VAL A 101 -2.49 0.98 5.13
CA VAL A 101 -2.66 0.33 3.84
C VAL A 101 -1.33 0.27 3.08
N GLY A 102 -1.13 -0.82 2.35
CA GLY A 102 0.03 -1.01 1.48
C GLY A 102 -0.14 -2.24 0.59
N PHE A 103 0.88 -2.59 -0.17
CA PHE A 103 0.85 -3.72 -1.09
C PHE A 103 1.57 -4.94 -0.51
N CYS A 104 0.95 -6.12 -0.61
CA CYS A 104 1.59 -7.38 -0.23
C CYS A 104 2.71 -7.73 -1.22
N VAL A 105 3.95 -7.85 -0.75
CA VAL A 105 5.11 -8.23 -1.59
C VAL A 105 5.72 -9.58 -1.23
N GLY A 106 5.21 -10.24 -0.19
CA GLY A 106 5.66 -11.56 0.24
C GLY A 106 5.25 -11.85 1.67
N GLN A 107 5.81 -12.91 2.22
CA GLN A 107 5.65 -13.28 3.63
C GLN A 107 6.98 -13.75 4.24
N ASP A 108 7.05 -13.82 5.56
CA ASP A 108 8.13 -14.53 6.25
C ASP A 108 7.76 -16.01 6.48
N GLU A 109 8.68 -16.78 7.06
CA GLU A 109 8.49 -18.21 7.36
C GLU A 109 7.36 -18.48 8.37
N GLN A 110 6.98 -17.47 9.15
CA GLN A 110 5.90 -17.55 10.14
C GLN A 110 4.55 -17.10 9.56
N GLY A 111 4.51 -16.69 8.29
CA GLY A 111 3.30 -16.22 7.61
C GLY A 111 2.96 -14.74 7.86
N ASN A 112 3.85 -13.97 8.50
CA ASN A 112 3.70 -12.52 8.58
C ASN A 112 3.89 -11.90 7.20
N LEU A 113 3.16 -10.82 6.91
CA LEU A 113 3.17 -10.20 5.59
C LEU A 113 4.28 -9.15 5.48
N TRP A 114 4.98 -9.17 4.35
CA TRP A 114 5.84 -8.06 3.93
C TRP A 114 5.02 -7.08 3.11
N ILE A 115 4.92 -5.84 3.60
CA ILE A 115 4.08 -4.80 3.03
C ILE A 115 4.94 -3.65 2.51
N LEU A 116 4.83 -3.39 1.21
CA LEU A 116 5.34 -2.17 0.59
C LEU A 116 4.31 -1.06 0.74
N GLY A 117 4.60 -0.07 1.59
CA GLY A 117 3.66 1.00 1.94
C GLY A 117 4.36 2.32 2.20
N GLY A 118 3.59 3.40 2.07
CA GLY A 118 3.97 4.74 2.47
C GLY A 118 3.75 4.98 3.96
N ASN A 119 4.39 6.01 4.50
CA ASN A 119 4.28 6.41 5.90
C ASN A 119 4.59 5.30 6.93
N GLN A 120 5.48 4.35 6.58
CA GLN A 120 5.92 3.29 7.48
C GLN A 120 7.20 3.75 8.19
N GLY A 121 7.06 4.35 9.37
CA GLY A 121 8.13 5.09 10.04
C GLY A 121 8.56 6.31 9.21
N ASN A 122 7.57 7.13 8.84
CA ASN A 122 7.72 8.33 8.01
C ASN A 122 8.47 8.12 6.68
N ARG A 123 8.29 6.95 6.04
CA ARG A 123 8.90 6.66 4.73
C ARG A 123 8.11 5.64 3.92
N VAL A 124 8.36 5.61 2.62
CA VAL A 124 8.03 4.46 1.79
C VAL A 124 9.06 3.37 2.05
N SER A 125 8.60 2.20 2.47
CA SER A 125 9.47 1.06 2.75
C SER A 125 8.74 -0.27 2.61
N VAL A 126 9.49 -1.37 2.68
CA VAL A 126 8.93 -2.70 2.96
C VAL A 126 9.06 -2.95 4.45
N ALA A 127 7.94 -3.24 5.12
CA ALA A 127 7.91 -3.51 6.55
C ALA A 127 7.04 -4.74 6.87
N LYS A 128 7.31 -5.37 8.02
CA LYS A 128 6.65 -6.61 8.44
C LYS A 128 5.38 -6.32 9.22
N PHE A 129 4.29 -6.99 8.87
CA PHE A 129 3.01 -6.88 9.56
C PHE A 129 2.47 -8.26 9.94
N ALA A 130 1.98 -8.38 11.18
CA ALA A 130 1.26 -9.56 11.63
C ALA A 130 0.01 -9.74 10.75
N ARG A 131 -0.18 -10.96 10.21
CA ARG A 131 -1.25 -11.25 9.25
C ARG A 131 -2.63 -11.03 9.87
N GLU A 132 -2.74 -11.25 11.17
CA GLU A 132 -3.94 -11.13 11.99
C GLU A 132 -4.44 -9.69 12.12
N ARG A 133 -3.57 -8.70 11.87
CA ARG A 133 -3.97 -7.28 11.83
C ARG A 133 -4.71 -6.92 10.54
N ALA A 134 -4.63 -7.75 9.50
CA ALA A 134 -5.25 -7.47 8.22
C ALA A 134 -6.78 -7.65 8.32
N VAL A 135 -7.53 -6.64 7.88
CA VAL A 135 -9.00 -6.66 7.85
C VAL A 135 -9.56 -6.84 6.44
N ALA A 136 -8.74 -6.58 5.41
CA ALA A 136 -9.09 -6.86 4.03
C ALA A 136 -7.85 -7.10 3.16
N TYR A 137 -8.03 -7.97 2.16
CA TYR A 137 -7.16 -8.11 1.01
C TYR A 137 -7.96 -7.71 -0.23
N VAL A 138 -7.42 -6.82 -1.06
CA VAL A 138 -8.14 -6.24 -2.19
C VAL A 138 -7.30 -6.31 -3.44
N TRP A 139 -7.88 -6.88 -4.49
CA TRP A 139 -7.32 -6.82 -5.84
C TRP A 139 -7.88 -5.63 -6.59
N LEU A 140 -6.99 -4.80 -7.15
CA LEU A 140 -7.39 -3.55 -7.80
C LEU A 140 -8.09 -3.81 -9.15
N GLY A 141 -9.26 -3.21 -9.30
CA GLY A 141 -9.98 -3.13 -10.58
C GLY A 141 -9.33 -2.14 -11.55
N LYS A 142 -9.83 -2.12 -12.78
CA LYS A 142 -9.48 -1.12 -13.79
C LYS A 142 -10.73 -0.72 -14.56
N ASP A 143 -10.91 0.59 -14.74
CA ASP A 143 -12.00 1.17 -15.52
C ASP A 143 -13.37 0.71 -14.99
N GLY A 144 -13.49 0.56 -13.67
CA GLY A 144 -14.68 0.04 -13.00
C GLY A 144 -14.88 -1.47 -13.12
N VAL A 145 -13.98 -2.18 -13.78
CA VAL A 145 -14.05 -3.63 -13.97
C VAL A 145 -13.22 -4.34 -12.90
N SER A 146 -13.91 -5.11 -12.07
CA SER A 146 -13.30 -6.02 -11.09
C SER A 146 -12.60 -7.20 -11.76
N SER A 147 -11.53 -7.69 -11.15
CA SER A 147 -10.78 -8.87 -11.62
C SER A 147 -10.21 -9.64 -10.46
N LEU A 148 -9.73 -10.86 -10.71
CA LEU A 148 -9.03 -11.67 -9.73
C LEU A 148 -7.53 -11.75 -10.06
N PRO A 149 -6.66 -11.90 -9.04
CA PRO A 149 -5.27 -12.25 -9.28
C PRO A 149 -5.17 -13.63 -9.95
N LYS A 150 -4.10 -13.86 -10.70
CA LYS A 150 -3.73 -15.21 -11.13
C LYS A 150 -3.52 -16.10 -9.90
N GLU A 151 -3.88 -17.38 -9.98
CA GLU A 151 -3.76 -18.32 -8.85
C GLU A 151 -2.34 -18.37 -8.28
N SER A 152 -1.32 -18.36 -9.13
CA SER A 152 0.07 -18.36 -8.69
C SER A 152 0.43 -17.18 -7.78
N ARG A 153 -0.32 -16.07 -7.79
CA ARG A 153 -0.07 -14.91 -6.90
C ARG A 153 -0.44 -15.19 -5.45
N TYR A 154 -1.24 -16.22 -5.15
CA TYR A 154 -1.49 -16.66 -3.78
C TYR A 154 -0.28 -17.40 -3.18
N ASP A 155 0.61 -17.92 -4.02
CA ASP A 155 1.90 -18.49 -3.60
C ASP A 155 2.90 -17.35 -3.29
N LEU A 156 2.72 -16.74 -2.12
CA LEU A 156 3.55 -15.62 -1.69
C LEU A 156 5.03 -16.04 -1.56
N PRO A 157 5.97 -15.25 -2.13
CA PRO A 157 7.39 -15.52 -1.92
C PRO A 157 7.74 -15.38 -0.44
N VAL A 158 8.47 -16.36 0.09
CA VAL A 158 9.08 -16.27 1.42
C VAL A 158 10.33 -15.40 1.30
N LEU A 159 10.34 -14.27 2.00
CA LEU A 159 11.44 -13.30 1.98
C LEU A 159 12.11 -13.22 3.35
N GLN A 160 13.43 -13.37 3.38
CA GLN A 160 14.26 -13.10 4.55
C GLN A 160 14.81 -11.68 4.45
N LEU A 161 13.99 -10.70 4.82
CA LEU A 161 14.40 -9.30 4.91
C LEU A 161 14.70 -8.93 6.37
N ALA A 162 15.72 -8.11 6.59
CA ALA A 162 15.93 -7.48 7.89
C ALA A 162 14.79 -6.46 8.13
N GLY A 163 14.06 -6.59 9.24
CA GLY A 163 12.98 -5.68 9.57
C GLY A 163 12.18 -6.14 10.79
N GLU A 164 12.03 -5.24 11.76
CA GLU A 164 11.11 -5.46 12.88
C GLU A 164 9.65 -5.34 12.42
N PHE A 165 8.72 -5.79 13.26
CA PHE A 165 7.32 -5.53 13.03
C PHE A 165 7.07 -4.03 12.97
N SER A 166 6.37 -3.59 11.93
CA SER A 166 5.86 -2.23 11.87
C SER A 166 4.92 -2.01 13.04
N ARG A 167 5.28 -1.04 13.89
CA ARG A 167 4.50 -0.57 15.04
C ARG A 167 4.24 0.94 14.97
N ASN A 168 4.87 1.63 14.03
CA ASN A 168 4.77 3.07 13.84
C ASN A 168 4.43 3.39 12.38
N GLU A 169 3.15 3.26 12.05
CA GLU A 169 2.57 3.70 10.76
C GLU A 169 1.83 5.03 10.90
N ALA A 170 2.36 5.96 11.71
CA ALA A 170 1.71 7.25 11.98
C ALA A 170 2.06 8.26 10.90
#